data_AF-A0A0D0C1F5-F1
#
_entry.id   AF-A0A0D0C1F5-F1
#
_cell.length_a   1.000
_cell.length_b   1.000
_cell.length_c   1.000
_cell.angle_alpha   90.00
_cell.angle_beta   90.00
_cell.angle_gamma   90.00
#
_symmetry.space_group_name_H-M   'P 1'
#
loop_
_entity.id
_entity.type
_entity.pdbx_description
1 polymer ?
#
loop_
_entity_poly.entity_id
_entity_poly.type
_entity_poly.pdbx_seq_one_letter_code
_entity_poly.pdbx_strand_id
1 'polypeptide(L)'
;MSKKATEIKVGTPTNFDGNLNDASQWLYSLITYISLNDWIYTMPEKKIILALSFMNKGSVATWAEAAYEKAADNENFGTWEQFQLNFKRTFMTKNVKAASIAKLSSLTQKDCGSLKKFNTEFQLLAHRSGISSEGALIEWYL
;
A
#
# COMPACT_ATOMS: atom_id res chain seq x y z
N MET A 1 -8.47 24.23 30.32
CA MET A 1 -9.07 23.11 29.56
C MET A 1 -8.05 22.64 28.54
N SER A 2 -7.62 21.38 28.57
CA SER A 2 -6.73 20.84 27.54
C SER A 2 -7.55 20.58 26.27
N LYS A 3 -7.17 21.20 25.14
CA LYS A 3 -7.82 20.93 23.85
C LYS A 3 -7.56 19.47 23.48
N LYS A 4 -8.62 18.68 23.32
CA LYS A 4 -8.51 17.29 22.84
C LYS A 4 -7.87 17.33 21.44
N ALA A 5 -6.79 16.59 21.23
CA ALA A 5 -6.18 16.46 19.92
C ALA A 5 -7.23 15.92 18.93
N THR A 6 -7.41 16.61 17.81
CA THR A 6 -8.45 16.31 16.82
C THR A 6 -7.80 15.92 15.50
N GLU A 7 -8.27 14.84 14.89
CA GLU A 7 -7.78 14.38 13.59
C GLU A 7 -8.20 15.31 12.46
N ILE A 8 -7.28 15.55 11.54
CA ILE A 8 -7.58 16.05 10.19
C ILE A 8 -8.12 14.86 9.38
N LYS A 9 -9.40 14.93 9.01
CA LYS A 9 -10.13 13.88 8.27
C LYS A 9 -10.02 13.99 6.74
N VAL A 10 -8.97 14.62 6.24
CA VAL A 10 -8.74 14.76 4.80
C VAL A 10 -8.02 13.50 4.31
N GLY A 11 -8.53 12.90 3.24
CA GLY A 11 -7.91 11.71 2.63
C GLY A 11 -7.91 10.48 3.55
N THR A 12 -8.91 10.35 4.44
CA THR A 12 -9.06 9.16 5.28
C THR A 12 -9.01 7.90 4.42
N PRO A 13 -8.14 6.92 4.76
CA PRO A 13 -8.03 5.68 4.02
C PRO A 13 -9.36 4.93 3.97
N THR A 14 -9.63 4.26 2.86
CA THR A 14 -10.71 3.28 2.77
C THR A 14 -10.29 1.98 3.45
N ASN A 15 -11.24 1.08 3.71
CA ASN A 15 -10.87 -0.26 4.16
C ASN A 15 -10.05 -0.98 3.07
N PHE A 16 -9.08 -1.77 3.50
CA PHE A 16 -8.37 -2.71 2.63
C PHE A 16 -9.06 -4.05 2.70
N ASP A 17 -9.24 -4.68 1.55
CA ASP A 17 -9.91 -5.98 1.38
C ASP A 17 -8.94 -7.12 1.07
N GLY A 18 -7.64 -6.82 0.93
CA GLY A 18 -6.62 -7.77 0.53
C GLY A 18 -6.27 -7.75 -0.97
N ASN A 19 -6.86 -6.87 -1.78
CA ASN A 19 -6.53 -6.77 -3.20
C ASN A 19 -5.06 -6.36 -3.42
N LEU A 20 -4.27 -7.29 -3.96
CA LEU A 20 -2.83 -7.10 -4.21
C LEU A 20 -2.56 -5.94 -5.19
N ASN A 21 -3.49 -5.65 -6.11
CA ASN A 21 -3.36 -4.55 -7.07
C ASN A 21 -3.48 -3.17 -6.41
N ASP A 22 -4.18 -3.09 -5.27
CA ASP A 22 -4.46 -1.84 -4.57
C ASP A 22 -3.60 -1.69 -3.30
N ALA A 23 -2.94 -2.77 -2.86
CA ALA A 23 -2.14 -2.83 -1.63
C ALA A 23 -1.13 -1.67 -1.50
N SER A 24 -0.41 -1.34 -2.58
CA SER A 24 0.55 -0.24 -2.56
C SER A 24 -0.13 1.12 -2.39
N GLN A 25 -1.23 1.35 -3.11
CA GLN A 25 -1.96 2.62 -3.05
C GLN A 25 -2.57 2.81 -1.66
N TRP A 26 -3.14 1.73 -1.11
CA TRP A 26 -3.71 1.74 0.23
C TRP A 26 -2.66 2.00 1.31
N LEU A 27 -1.50 1.33 1.25
CA LEU A 27 -0.44 1.57 2.25
C LEU A 27 0.04 3.02 2.23
N TYR A 28 0.20 3.62 1.04
CA TYR A 28 0.66 5.01 0.94
C TYR A 28 -0.42 6.02 1.32
N SER A 29 -1.71 5.75 1.08
CA SER A 29 -2.78 6.61 1.60
C SER A 29 -2.80 6.61 3.13
N LEU A 30 -2.61 5.44 3.75
CA LEU A 30 -2.51 5.30 5.21
C LEU A 30 -1.28 6.02 5.78
N ILE A 31 -0.10 5.86 5.17
CA ILE A 31 1.11 6.58 5.59
C ILE A 31 0.90 8.10 5.52
N THR A 32 0.25 8.57 4.46
CA THR A 32 -0.06 10.00 4.28
C THR A 32 -1.02 10.48 5.38
N TYR A 33 -2.08 9.72 5.67
CA TYR A 33 -3.04 10.06 6.72
C TYR A 33 -2.38 10.12 8.11
N ILE A 34 -1.52 9.15 8.43
CA ILE A 34 -0.75 9.11 9.68
C ILE A 34 0.19 10.32 9.77
N SER A 35 0.88 10.66 8.67
CA SER A 35 1.81 11.80 8.63
C SER A 35 1.07 13.13 8.79
N LEU A 36 -0.13 13.24 8.22
CA LEU A 36 -1.01 14.40 8.39
C LEU A 36 -1.54 14.53 9.82
N ASN A 37 -1.48 13.47 10.63
CA ASN A 37 -2.00 13.40 11.99
C ASN A 37 -0.93 12.94 12.99
N ASP A 38 0.34 13.28 12.74
CA ASP A 38 1.50 12.77 13.48
C ASP A 38 1.46 13.11 14.99
N TRP A 39 0.86 14.24 15.36
CA TRP A 39 0.63 14.65 16.76
C TRP A 39 -0.36 13.74 17.52
N ILE A 40 -1.13 12.92 16.80
CA ILE A 40 -2.06 11.93 17.40
C ILE A 40 -1.41 10.55 17.41
N TYR A 41 -0.84 10.16 16.29
CA TYR A 41 -0.20 8.86 16.07
C TYR A 41 1.29 8.90 16.40
N THR A 42 1.63 9.42 17.57
CA THR A 42 3.02 9.63 18.02
C THR A 42 3.77 8.33 18.34
N MET A 43 3.04 7.24 18.62
CA MET A 43 3.61 5.94 19.00
C MET A 43 3.40 4.91 17.89
N PRO A 44 4.36 3.98 17.70
CA PRO A 44 4.23 2.90 16.72
C PRO A 44 2.93 2.10 16.87
N GLU A 45 2.57 1.76 18.11
CA GLU A 45 1.33 1.05 18.44
C GLU A 45 0.09 1.73 17.85
N LYS A 46 -0.05 3.05 18.03
CA LYS A 46 -1.22 3.78 17.52
C LYS A 46 -1.31 3.75 15.99
N LYS A 47 -0.15 3.81 15.30
CA LYS A 47 -0.07 3.70 13.84
C LYS A 47 -0.51 2.31 13.37
N ILE A 48 -0.06 1.27 14.08
CA ILE A 48 -0.38 -0.13 13.78
C ILE A 48 -1.87 -0.41 14.04
N ILE A 49 -2.40 -0.02 15.19
CA ILE A 49 -3.83 -0.18 15.53
C ILE A 49 -4.71 0.53 14.50
N LEU A 50 -4.35 1.76 14.11
CA LEU A 50 -5.07 2.47 13.05
C LEU A 50 -5.06 1.67 11.74
N ALA A 51 -3.89 1.18 11.32
CA ALA A 51 -3.76 0.38 10.10
C ALA A 51 -4.68 -0.85 10.14
N LEU A 52 -4.61 -1.63 11.22
CA LEU A 52 -5.41 -2.82 11.43
C LEU A 52 -6.91 -2.52 11.50
N SER A 53 -7.31 -1.37 12.02
CA SER A 53 -8.73 -0.96 12.07
C SER A 53 -9.37 -0.79 10.68
N PHE A 54 -8.57 -0.48 9.66
CA PHE A 54 -9.01 -0.40 8.26
C PHE A 54 -8.94 -1.77 7.54
N MET A 55 -8.40 -2.80 8.16
CA MET A 55 -8.22 -4.15 7.60
C MET A 55 -9.29 -5.12 8.15
N ASN A 56 -10.55 -4.69 8.15
CA ASN A 56 -11.67 -5.39 8.82
C ASN A 56 -12.64 -6.10 7.87
N LYS A 57 -12.26 -6.31 6.60
CA LYS A 57 -13.11 -6.97 5.59
C LYS A 57 -12.35 -8.10 4.89
N GLY A 58 -13.11 -9.06 4.36
CA GLY A 58 -12.56 -10.10 3.49
C GLY A 58 -11.48 -10.96 4.16
N SER A 59 -10.58 -11.53 3.35
CA SER A 59 -9.51 -12.40 3.81
C SER A 59 -8.43 -11.68 4.63
N VAL A 60 -8.37 -10.35 4.57
CA VAL A 60 -7.40 -9.56 5.31
C VAL A 60 -7.79 -9.35 6.79
N ALA A 61 -9.07 -9.55 7.14
CA ALA A 61 -9.52 -9.52 8.53
C ALA A 61 -8.79 -10.57 9.39
N THR A 62 -8.60 -11.79 8.88
CA THR A 62 -7.85 -12.85 9.59
C THR A 62 -6.38 -12.48 9.77
N TRP A 63 -5.77 -11.79 8.81
CA TRP A 63 -4.39 -11.31 8.96
C TRP A 63 -4.29 -10.22 10.04
N ALA A 64 -5.29 -9.34 10.13
CA ALA A 64 -5.35 -8.31 11.16
C ALA A 64 -5.59 -8.90 12.55
N GLU A 65 -6.48 -9.88 12.67
CA GLU A 65 -6.74 -10.64 13.89
C GLU A 65 -5.47 -11.32 14.41
N ALA A 66 -4.75 -12.05 13.55
CA ALA A 66 -3.47 -12.67 13.91
C ALA A 66 -2.41 -11.66 14.38
N ALA A 67 -2.43 -10.43 13.84
CA ALA A 67 -1.54 -9.37 14.30
C ALA A 67 -1.92 -8.87 15.70
N TYR A 68 -3.22 -8.77 16.02
CA TYR A 68 -3.69 -8.43 17.37
C TYR A 68 -3.36 -9.54 18.38
N GLU A 69 -3.60 -10.81 18.04
CA GLU A 69 -3.24 -11.96 18.89
C GLU A 69 -1.76 -11.96 19.21
N LYS A 70 -0.91 -11.83 18.18
CA LYS A 70 0.54 -11.74 18.37
C LYS A 70 0.95 -10.56 19.24
N ALA A 71 0.29 -9.41 19.11
CA ALA A 71 0.59 -8.24 19.93
C ALA A 71 0.17 -8.47 21.40
N ALA A 72 -0.94 -9.15 21.64
CA ALA A 72 -1.39 -9.54 22.98
C ALA A 72 -0.39 -10.51 23.65
N ASP A 73 0.04 -11.54 22.93
CA ASP A 73 1.02 -12.53 23.43
C ASP A 73 2.38 -11.90 23.77
N ASN A 74 2.81 -10.91 22.98
CA ASN A 74 4.10 -10.23 23.18
C ASN A 74 3.98 -8.97 24.05
N GLU A 75 2.78 -8.62 24.52
CA GLU A 75 2.45 -7.33 25.14
C GLU A 75 2.97 -6.11 24.36
N ASN A 76 3.07 -6.23 23.02
CA ASN A 76 3.70 -5.24 22.15
C ASN A 76 3.34 -5.45 20.66
N PHE A 77 2.92 -4.39 19.99
CA PHE A 77 2.67 -4.38 18.53
C PHE A 77 3.96 -4.35 17.68
N GLY A 78 5.11 -4.05 18.27
CA GLY A 78 6.38 -3.88 17.58
C GLY A 78 6.55 -2.49 16.97
N THR A 79 7.37 -2.39 15.92
CA THR A 79 7.67 -1.12 15.25
C THR A 79 6.82 -0.90 14.00
N TRP A 80 6.61 0.36 13.64
CA TRP A 80 5.86 0.73 12.44
C TRP A 80 6.57 0.24 11.17
N GLU A 81 7.89 0.30 11.16
CA GLU A 81 8.74 -0.16 10.06
C GLU A 81 8.57 -1.68 9.84
N GLN A 82 8.52 -2.46 10.92
CA GLN A 82 8.33 -3.91 10.83
C GLN A 82 6.92 -4.26 10.34
N PHE A 83 5.89 -3.51 10.77
CA PHE A 83 4.54 -3.65 10.25
C PHE A 83 4.50 -3.39 8.73
N GLN A 84 5.07 -2.27 8.26
CA GLN A 84 5.13 -1.95 6.84
C GLN A 84 5.87 -3.03 6.04
N LEU A 85 6.95 -3.57 6.59
CA LEU A 85 7.71 -4.65 5.95
C LEU A 85 6.88 -5.94 5.84
N ASN A 86 6.18 -6.33 6.90
CA ASN A 86 5.32 -7.51 6.89
C ASN A 86 4.15 -7.32 5.91
N PHE A 87 3.50 -6.16 5.93
CA PHE A 87 2.44 -5.83 4.97
C PHE A 87 2.95 -5.94 3.52
N LYS A 88 4.10 -5.33 3.20
CA LYS A 88 4.71 -5.40 1.87
C LYS A 88 5.01 -6.85 1.46
N ARG A 89 5.52 -7.68 2.38
CA ARG A 89 5.80 -9.09 2.10
C ARG A 89 4.54 -9.89 1.80
N THR A 90 3.46 -9.64 2.54
CA THR A 90 2.20 -10.38 2.40
C THR A 90 1.41 -9.92 1.17
N PHE A 91 1.26 -8.61 0.97
CA PHE A 91 0.30 -8.05 0.01
C PHE A 91 0.96 -7.39 -1.22
N MET A 92 2.25 -7.07 -1.17
CA MET A 92 3.00 -6.51 -2.31
C MET A 92 3.98 -7.54 -2.87
N THR A 93 3.43 -8.71 -3.24
CA THR A 93 4.20 -9.90 -3.60
C THR A 93 4.95 -9.77 -4.93
N LYS A 94 5.94 -10.67 -5.13
CA LYS A 94 6.64 -10.82 -6.42
C LYS A 94 5.69 -11.10 -7.59
N ASN A 95 4.50 -11.67 -7.34
CA ASN A 95 3.52 -11.92 -8.40
C ASN A 95 3.03 -10.60 -9.00
N VAL A 96 2.80 -9.56 -8.19
CA VAL A 96 2.47 -8.22 -8.70
C VAL A 96 3.61 -7.67 -9.56
N LYS A 97 4.88 -7.89 -9.16
CA LYS A 97 6.03 -7.50 -9.98
C LYS A 97 6.06 -8.26 -11.32
N ALA A 98 5.97 -9.58 -11.28
CA ALA A 98 6.02 -10.43 -12.46
C ALA A 98 4.83 -10.17 -13.41
N ALA A 99 3.62 -10.02 -12.88
CA ALA A 99 2.45 -9.61 -13.64
C ALA A 99 2.59 -8.21 -14.22
N SER A 100 3.20 -7.27 -13.47
CA SER A 100 3.48 -5.94 -13.99
C SER A 100 4.51 -5.97 -15.11
N ILE A 101 5.56 -6.80 -15.01
CA ILE A 101 6.53 -7.02 -16.08
C ILE A 101 5.85 -7.61 -17.32
N ALA A 102 5.11 -8.70 -17.16
CA ALA A 102 4.42 -9.37 -18.26
C ALA A 102 3.46 -8.42 -18.98
N LYS A 103 2.68 -7.64 -18.22
CA LYS A 103 1.76 -6.66 -18.80
C LYS A 103 2.48 -5.46 -19.41
N LEU A 104 3.56 -4.97 -18.79
CA LEU A 104 4.36 -3.87 -19.32
C LEU A 104 5.01 -4.24 -20.67
N SER A 105 5.55 -5.46 -20.79
CA SER A 105 6.17 -5.95 -22.03
C SER A 105 5.20 -6.18 -23.19
N SER A 106 3.89 -6.20 -22.92
CA SER A 106 2.86 -6.42 -23.93
C SER A 106 1.86 -5.25 -24.04
N LEU A 107 2.11 -4.14 -23.33
CA LEU A 107 1.19 -3.00 -23.30
C LEU A 107 1.29 -2.24 -24.63
N THR A 108 0.18 -2.06 -25.33
CA THR A 108 0.16 -1.24 -26.55
C THR A 108 -0.73 -0.01 -26.38
N GLN A 109 -0.41 1.08 -27.08
CA GLN A 109 -1.26 2.28 -27.09
C GLN A 109 -2.68 1.98 -27.60
N LYS A 110 -2.81 1.01 -28.53
CA LYS A 110 -4.09 0.58 -29.08
C LYS A 110 -5.00 0.01 -27.98
N ASP A 111 -4.45 -0.80 -27.07
CA ASP A 111 -5.22 -1.42 -25.99
C ASP A 111 -5.74 -0.40 -24.97
N CYS A 112 -5.00 0.70 -24.77
CA CYS A 112 -5.38 1.77 -23.84
C CYS A 112 -6.35 2.81 -24.44
N GLY A 113 -6.55 2.81 -25.76
CA GLY A 113 -7.46 3.71 -26.48
C GLY A 113 -7.08 5.19 -26.52
N SER A 114 -5.98 5.59 -25.85
CA SER A 114 -5.41 6.95 -25.93
C SER A 114 -3.98 6.98 -25.41
N LEU A 115 -3.18 7.93 -25.90
CA LEU A 115 -1.80 8.13 -25.44
C LEU A 115 -1.73 8.47 -23.94
N LYS A 116 -2.67 9.27 -23.44
CA LYS A 116 -2.71 9.65 -22.01
C LYS A 116 -2.91 8.45 -21.10
N LYS A 117 -3.84 7.56 -21.45
CA LYS A 117 -4.09 6.32 -20.68
C LYS A 117 -2.90 5.38 -20.78
N PHE A 118 -2.34 5.20 -21.97
CA PHE A 118 -1.12 4.43 -22.18
C PHE A 118 0.02 4.92 -21.28
N ASN A 119 0.35 6.20 -21.30
CA ASN A 119 1.42 6.77 -20.48
C ASN A 119 1.17 6.55 -18.98
N THR A 120 -0.08 6.68 -18.54
CA THR A 120 -0.45 6.48 -17.12
C THR A 120 -0.28 5.02 -16.71
N GLU A 121 -0.77 4.07 -17.52
CA GLU A 121 -0.61 2.64 -17.25
C GLU A 121 0.85 2.20 -17.33
N PHE A 122 1.59 2.68 -18.34
CA PHE A 122 3.00 2.38 -18.53
C PHE A 122 3.83 2.82 -17.32
N GLN A 123 3.67 4.06 -16.86
CA GLN A 123 4.38 4.58 -15.68
C GLN A 123 4.04 3.79 -14.40
N LEU A 124 2.76 3.44 -14.22
CA LEU A 124 2.33 2.65 -13.07
C LEU A 124 2.95 1.24 -13.08
N LEU A 125 2.92 0.57 -14.22
CA LEU A 125 3.46 -0.77 -14.40
C LEU A 125 5.01 -0.78 -14.30
N ALA A 126 5.69 0.24 -14.82
CA ALA A 126 7.14 0.42 -14.67
C ALA A 126 7.53 0.60 -13.19
N HIS A 127 6.79 1.41 -12.44
CA HIS A 127 7.03 1.54 -11.00
C HIS A 127 6.77 0.22 -10.26
N ARG A 128 5.69 -0.51 -10.60
CA ARG A 128 5.33 -1.78 -9.93
C ARG A 128 6.25 -2.95 -10.31
N SER A 129 6.82 -2.96 -11.51
CA SER A 129 7.78 -3.98 -11.94
C SER A 129 9.09 -3.89 -11.16
N GLY A 130 9.44 -2.68 -10.70
CA GLY A 130 10.73 -2.40 -10.07
C GLY A 130 11.90 -2.39 -11.05
N ILE A 131 11.62 -2.30 -12.36
CA ILE A 131 12.65 -2.16 -13.39
C ILE A 131 13.10 -0.70 -13.41
N SER A 132 14.40 -0.50 -13.19
CA SER A 132 15.06 0.81 -13.24
C SER A 132 15.94 0.99 -14.49
N SER A 133 15.99 0.00 -15.38
CA SER A 133 16.76 0.10 -16.63
C SER A 133 16.01 0.95 -17.65
N GLU A 134 16.53 2.14 -17.94
CA GLU A 134 15.98 3.03 -18.97
C GLU A 134 15.95 2.37 -20.34
N GLY A 135 16.98 1.59 -20.70
CA GLY A 135 17.02 0.87 -21.99
C GLY A 135 15.87 -0.12 -22.15
N ALA A 136 15.57 -0.90 -21.11
CA ALA A 136 14.44 -1.85 -21.14
C ALA A 136 13.08 -1.12 -21.18
N LEU A 137 12.97 0.02 -20.50
CA LEU A 137 11.74 0.82 -20.52
C LEU A 137 11.52 1.49 -21.87
N ILE A 138 12.58 1.96 -22.55
CA ILE A 138 12.47 2.53 -23.90
C ILE A 138 12.03 1.45 -24.89
N GLU A 139 12.61 0.25 -24.83
CA GLU A 139 12.25 -0.86 -25.71
C GLU A 139 10.76 -1.22 -25.62
N TRP A 140 10.18 -1.22 -24.41
CA TRP A 140 8.76 -1.55 -24.21
C TRP A 140 7.80 -0.38 -24.44
N TYR A 141 8.30 0.85 -24.59
CA TYR A 141 7.46 2.02 -24.84
C TYR A 141 7.19 2.23 -26.34
N LEU A 142 8.05 1.69 -27.21
CA LEU A 142 7.98 1.78 -28.67
C LEU A 142 6.95 0.79 -29.25
#